data_AF-A0A5B8FPH3-F1
#
_entry.id   AF-A0A5B8FPH3-F1
#
_cell.length_a   1.000
_cell.length_b   1.000
_cell.length_c   1.000
_cell.angle_alpha   90.00
_cell.angle_beta   90.00
_cell.angle_gamma   90.00
#
_symmetry.space_group_name_H-M   'P 1'
#
loop_
_entity.id
_entity.type
_entity.pdbx_description
1 polymer ?
#
loop_
_entity_poly.entity_id
_entity_poly.type
_entity_poly.pdbx_seq_one_letter_code
_entity_poly.pdbx_strand_id
1 'polypeptide(L)'
;MLADYRLEDPRDTAQFTGMLVTLGEALRQAPDTVVAVYRMRPNASGSRRTISASGTLEKGFLQGPTRLAKGGVNYPGDAAFNMNDRPTIQLHRFDLSYTDQGPIEANSAPLLATHIPSHLAREWLVQLQAGQVDAD
;
A
#
# COMPACT_ATOMS: atom_id res chain seq x y z
N MET A 1 -1.51 -19.63 -0.20
CA MET A 1 -2.73 -19.13 0.46
C MET A 1 -3.25 -18.01 -0.41
N LEU A 2 -4.40 -18.22 -1.04
CA LEU A 2 -5.17 -17.18 -1.72
C LEU A 2 -6.20 -16.67 -0.71
N ALA A 3 -6.33 -15.36 -0.58
CA ALA A 3 -7.32 -14.74 0.29
C ALA A 3 -8.25 -13.90 -0.59
N ASP A 4 -9.55 -13.95 -0.31
CA ASP A 4 -10.51 -13.11 -0.99
C ASP A 4 -10.28 -11.66 -0.57
N TYR A 5 -9.96 -10.82 -1.56
CA TYR A 5 -9.75 -9.39 -1.35
C TYR A 5 -11.02 -8.65 -1.78
N ARG A 6 -11.63 -7.92 -0.83
CA ARG A 6 -12.83 -7.11 -1.05
C ARG A 6 -12.53 -5.67 -0.70
N LEU A 7 -12.99 -4.75 -1.54
CA LEU A 7 -12.97 -3.32 -1.29
C LEU A 7 -14.40 -2.92 -0.91
N GLU A 8 -14.60 -2.53 0.34
CA GLU A 8 -15.93 -2.19 0.85
C GLU A 8 -16.31 -0.72 0.57
N ASP A 9 -15.31 0.16 0.42
CA ASP A 9 -15.52 1.55 0.04
C ASP A 9 -15.56 1.70 -1.51
N PRO A 10 -16.60 2.33 -2.07
CA PRO A 10 -16.67 2.64 -3.51
C PRO A 10 -15.48 3.46 -4.03
N ARG A 11 -14.88 4.32 -3.20
CA ARG A 11 -13.69 5.12 -3.56
C ARG A 11 -12.46 4.24 -3.72
N ASP A 12 -12.27 3.29 -2.80
CA ASP A 12 -11.19 2.31 -2.90
C ASP A 12 -11.37 1.45 -4.15
N THR A 13 -12.61 1.06 -4.44
CA THR A 13 -12.96 0.32 -5.67
C THR A 13 -12.58 1.12 -6.92
N ALA A 14 -12.92 2.41 -6.98
CA ALA A 14 -12.60 3.26 -8.12
C ALA A 14 -11.08 3.45 -8.29
N GLN A 15 -10.36 3.75 -7.21
CA GLN A 15 -8.90 3.93 -7.23
C GLN A 15 -8.18 2.64 -7.64
N PHE A 16 -8.56 1.51 -7.06
CA PHE A 16 -7.99 0.21 -7.37
C PHE A 16 -8.28 -0.22 -8.81
N THR A 17 -9.52 -0.01 -9.28
CA THR A 17 -9.88 -0.26 -10.68
C THR A 17 -9.07 0.59 -11.63
N GLY A 18 -8.91 1.89 -11.34
CA GLY A 18 -8.06 2.80 -12.13
C GLY A 18 -6.62 2.29 -12.22
N MET A 19 -6.03 1.90 -11.09
CA MET A 19 -4.69 1.29 -11.05
C MET A 19 -4.61 0.02 -11.90
N LEU A 20 -5.58 -0.89 -11.80
CA LEU A 20 -5.60 -2.14 -12.57
C LEU A 20 -5.73 -1.88 -14.08
N VAL A 21 -6.54 -0.91 -14.49
CA VAL A 21 -6.65 -0.49 -15.89
C VAL A 21 -5.32 0.06 -16.38
N THR A 22 -4.68 0.97 -15.64
CA THR A 22 -3.36 1.51 -15.99
C THR A 22 -2.31 0.41 -16.12
N LEU A 23 -2.27 -0.53 -15.19
CA LEU A 23 -1.36 -1.68 -15.25
C LEU A 23 -1.67 -2.59 -16.45
N GLY A 24 -2.93 -2.91 -16.69
CA GLY A 24 -3.35 -3.76 -17.80
C GLY A 24 -3.07 -3.17 -19.17
N GLU A 25 -3.12 -1.85 -19.31
CA GLU A 25 -2.73 -1.13 -20.54
C GLU A 25 -1.20 -1.09 -20.70
N ALA A 26 -0.47 -0.76 -19.64
CA ALA A 26 1.00 -0.78 -19.67
C ALA A 26 1.55 -2.17 -20.04
N LEU A 27 0.95 -3.23 -19.49
CA LEU A 27 1.30 -4.62 -19.81
C LEU A 27 0.92 -5.02 -21.25
N ARG A 28 -0.13 -4.42 -21.84
CA ARG A 28 -0.44 -4.66 -23.26
C ARG A 28 0.59 -4.06 -24.20
N GLN A 29 1.12 -2.88 -23.86
CA GLN A 29 2.17 -2.23 -24.64
C GLN A 29 3.54 -2.89 -24.44
N ALA A 30 3.80 -3.42 -23.24
CA ALA A 30 5.05 -4.07 -22.87
C ALA A 30 4.78 -5.39 -22.12
N PRO A 31 4.46 -6.48 -22.83
CA PRO A 31 4.04 -7.76 -22.21
C PRO A 31 5.15 -8.42 -21.38
N ASP A 32 6.41 -8.14 -21.69
CA ASP A 32 7.56 -8.65 -20.96
C ASP A 32 7.97 -7.76 -19.77
N THR A 33 7.13 -6.80 -19.37
CA THR A 33 7.39 -5.94 -18.22
C THR A 33 7.55 -6.79 -16.96
N VAL A 34 8.71 -6.68 -16.33
CA VAL A 34 9.01 -7.36 -15.07
C VAL A 34 8.55 -6.51 -13.89
N VAL A 35 7.83 -7.10 -12.95
CA VAL A 35 7.40 -6.42 -11.70
C VAL A 35 8.32 -6.85 -10.56
N ALA A 36 8.73 -5.89 -9.73
CA ALA A 36 9.42 -6.20 -8.47
C ALA A 36 8.39 -6.52 -7.39
N VAL A 37 8.55 -7.65 -6.69
CA VAL A 37 7.69 -8.00 -5.56
C VAL A 37 8.52 -8.08 -4.29
N TYR A 38 8.19 -7.26 -3.31
CA TYR A 38 8.86 -7.23 -2.02
C TYR A 38 7.95 -7.79 -0.94
N ARG A 39 8.42 -8.83 -0.25
CA ARG A 39 7.86 -9.22 1.05
C ARG A 39 8.45 -8.29 2.10
N MET A 40 7.63 -7.38 2.59
CA MET A 40 8.07 -6.37 3.54
C MET A 40 8.21 -6.99 4.93
N ARG A 41 9.33 -6.70 5.58
CA ARG A 41 9.66 -7.11 6.96
C ARG A 41 9.38 -8.59 7.24
N PRO A 42 9.98 -9.51 6.47
CA PRO A 42 9.64 -10.93 6.51
C PRO A 42 9.83 -11.58 7.88
N ASN A 43 10.71 -11.00 8.72
CA ASN A 43 11.10 -11.51 10.04
C ASN A 43 10.69 -10.57 11.20
N ALA A 44 9.91 -9.52 10.95
CA ALA A 44 9.50 -8.62 12.02
C ALA A 44 8.40 -9.25 12.86
N SER A 45 8.70 -9.53 14.12
CA SER A 45 7.70 -9.89 15.13
C SER A 45 6.94 -8.66 15.61
N GLY A 46 5.61 -8.74 15.71
CA GLY A 46 4.79 -7.68 16.32
C GLY A 46 4.61 -6.43 15.46
N SER A 47 4.65 -6.58 14.13
CA SER A 47 4.24 -5.50 13.21
C SER A 47 2.74 -5.22 13.43
N ARG A 48 2.45 -4.25 14.32
CA ARG A 48 1.09 -3.81 14.64
C ARG A 48 0.72 -2.53 13.90
N ARG A 49 -0.57 -2.40 13.59
CA ARG A 49 -1.19 -1.17 13.14
C ARG A 49 -2.47 -0.90 13.91
N THR A 50 -2.66 0.37 14.25
CA THR A 50 -3.88 0.85 14.88
C THR A 50 -4.91 1.13 13.79
N ILE A 51 -6.10 0.55 13.92
CA ILE A 51 -7.27 0.93 13.13
C ILE A 51 -8.17 1.87 13.95
N SER A 52 -8.84 2.79 13.28
CA SER A 52 -9.84 3.66 13.88
C SER A 52 -11.11 2.87 14.23
N ALA A 53 -12.03 3.48 14.96
CA ALA A 53 -13.33 2.88 15.27
C ALA A 53 -14.17 2.54 14.02
N SER A 54 -13.91 3.20 12.88
CA SER A 54 -14.53 2.89 11.58
C SER A 54 -13.79 1.82 10.78
N GLY A 55 -12.72 1.24 11.33
CA GLY A 55 -11.93 0.19 10.68
C GLY A 55 -10.86 0.70 9.70
N THR A 56 -10.57 2.00 9.70
CA THR A 56 -9.61 2.63 8.77
C THR A 56 -8.22 2.79 9.38
N LEU A 57 -7.18 2.85 8.55
CA LEU A 57 -5.80 3.10 8.98
C LEU A 57 -5.47 4.60 8.95
N GLU A 58 -6.01 5.37 9.89
CA GLU A 58 -5.89 6.85 9.91
C GLU A 58 -4.44 7.36 9.94
N LYS A 59 -3.56 6.68 10.67
CA LYS A 59 -2.12 7.05 10.74
C LYS A 59 -1.33 6.61 9.50
N GLY A 60 -2.02 6.10 8.48
CA GLY A 60 -1.45 5.58 7.27
C GLY A 60 -1.02 4.12 7.39
N PHE A 61 -1.02 3.47 6.24
CA PHE A 61 -0.52 2.10 6.06
C PHE A 61 1.01 2.05 6.10
N LEU A 62 1.65 2.93 5.32
CA LEU A 62 3.10 2.98 5.12
C LEU A 62 3.80 3.59 6.34
N GLN A 63 4.89 2.97 6.78
CA GLN A 63 5.76 3.51 7.81
C GLN A 63 6.81 4.44 7.22
N GLY A 64 7.03 5.56 7.91
CA GLY A 64 8.20 6.39 7.70
C GLY A 64 9.50 5.80 8.26
N PRO A 65 10.61 6.54 8.11
CA PRO A 65 11.92 6.09 8.60
C PRO A 65 11.96 5.92 10.12
N THR A 66 12.52 4.82 10.61
CA THR A 66 12.81 4.61 12.03
C THR A 66 14.26 4.98 12.31
N ARG A 67 14.47 6.03 13.10
CA ARG A 67 15.81 6.50 13.48
C ARG A 67 16.33 5.79 14.73
N LEU A 68 17.62 5.52 14.76
CA LEU A 68 18.34 5.01 15.93
C LEU A 68 18.63 6.17 16.90
N ALA A 69 18.57 5.88 18.21
CA ALA A 69 18.84 6.87 19.26
C ALA A 69 20.23 7.52 19.16
N LYS A 70 21.20 6.85 18.54
CA LYS A 70 22.59 7.34 18.35
C LYS A 70 22.84 8.08 17.03
N GLY A 71 21.79 8.40 16.28
CA GLY A 71 21.92 8.97 14.94
C GLY A 71 22.21 7.89 13.90
N GLY A 72 21.20 7.57 13.10
CA GLY A 72 21.23 6.50 12.10
C GLY A 72 19.82 6.09 11.75
N VAL A 73 19.65 5.31 10.68
CA VAL A 73 18.33 4.85 10.22
C VAL A 73 18.31 3.32 10.32
N ASN A 74 17.51 2.79 11.25
CA ASN A 74 17.31 1.34 11.39
C ASN A 74 16.42 0.80 10.27
N TYR A 75 15.45 1.61 9.86
CA TYR A 75 14.52 1.29 8.80
C TYR A 75 14.27 2.52 7.95
N PRO A 76 14.54 2.49 6.63
CA PRO A 76 14.44 3.68 5.77
C PRO A 76 13.01 4.13 5.50
N GLY A 77 12.01 3.35 5.94
CA GLY A 77 10.61 3.58 5.62
C GLY A 77 10.18 2.77 4.41
N ASP A 78 8.89 2.49 4.31
CA ASP A 78 8.34 1.61 3.27
C ASP A 78 8.52 2.23 1.87
N ALA A 79 8.45 3.57 1.76
CA ALA A 79 8.60 4.29 0.50
C ALA A 79 9.99 4.14 -0.15
N ALA A 80 11.02 3.78 0.63
CA ALA A 80 12.37 3.57 0.09
C ALA A 80 12.50 2.24 -0.68
N PHE A 81 11.54 1.32 -0.52
CA PHE A 81 11.55 0.01 -1.16
C PHE A 81 10.71 0.03 -2.44
N ASN A 82 11.25 0.65 -3.49
CA ASN A 82 10.67 0.65 -4.82
C ASN A 82 11.75 0.48 -5.89
N MET A 83 11.33 0.24 -7.12
CA MET A 83 12.16 0.31 -8.30
C MET A 83 11.70 1.48 -9.17
N ASN A 84 12.64 2.30 -9.63
CA ASN A 84 12.33 3.47 -10.46
C ASN A 84 12.03 3.10 -11.92
N ASP A 85 12.48 1.93 -12.38
CA ASP A 85 12.39 1.48 -13.78
C ASP A 85 11.21 0.52 -14.02
N ARG A 86 10.54 0.04 -12.97
CA ARG A 86 9.48 -0.94 -13.09
C ARG A 86 8.47 -0.87 -11.94
N PRO A 87 7.22 -1.34 -12.14
CA PRO A 87 6.25 -1.43 -11.06
C PRO A 87 6.79 -2.24 -9.90
N THR A 88 6.46 -1.82 -8.68
CA THR A 88 6.79 -2.55 -7.45
C THR A 88 5.53 -2.85 -6.66
N ILE A 89 5.38 -4.09 -6.22
CA ILE A 89 4.34 -4.51 -5.28
C ILE A 89 5.00 -4.83 -3.95
N GLN A 90 4.53 -4.18 -2.90
CA GLN A 90 4.91 -4.47 -1.52
C GLN A 90 3.82 -5.30 -0.86
N LEU A 91 4.20 -6.48 -0.39
CA LEU A 91 3.35 -7.37 0.38
C LEU A 91 3.65 -7.16 1.87
N HIS A 92 2.66 -6.63 2.59
CA HIS A 92 2.73 -6.38 4.02
C HIS A 92 1.81 -7.33 4.78
N ARG A 93 2.16 -7.58 6.04
CA ARG A 93 1.33 -8.31 7.00
C ARG A 93 1.37 -7.59 8.34
N PHE A 94 0.22 -7.19 8.83
CA PHE A 94 0.09 -6.48 10.11
C PHE A 94 -0.94 -7.14 11.01
N ASP A 95 -0.65 -7.17 12.30
CA ASP A 95 -1.68 -7.41 13.31
C ASP A 95 -2.44 -6.10 13.53
N LEU A 96 -3.76 -6.13 13.41
CA LEU A 96 -4.61 -4.94 13.56
C LEU A 96 -5.24 -4.91 14.96
N SER A 97 -5.30 -3.72 15.54
CA SER A 97 -5.88 -3.47 16.87
C SER A 97 -6.44 -2.05 16.93
N TYR A 98 -7.45 -1.78 17.76
CA TYR A 98 -7.97 -0.42 17.93
C TYR A 98 -7.06 0.48 18.79
N THR A 99 -6.13 -0.11 19.54
CA THR A 99 -5.15 0.63 20.35
C THR A 99 -3.80 -0.10 20.32
N ASP A 100 -2.69 0.63 20.51
CA ASP A 100 -1.33 0.09 20.32
C ASP A 100 -1.01 -1.13 21.22
N GLN A 101 -1.67 -1.22 22.39
CA GLN A 101 -1.53 -2.30 23.37
C GLN A 101 -2.81 -3.12 23.55
N GLY A 102 -3.81 -2.92 22.67
CA GLY A 102 -5.10 -3.58 22.73
C GLY A 102 -5.08 -5.03 22.24
N PRO A 103 -6.24 -5.71 22.32
CA PRO A 103 -6.43 -7.01 21.69
C PRO A 103 -6.19 -6.93 20.17
N ILE A 104 -5.72 -8.04 19.60
CA ILE A 104 -5.57 -8.18 18.15
C ILE A 104 -6.94 -8.55 17.58
N GLU A 105 -7.48 -7.67 16.74
CA GLU A 105 -8.78 -7.84 16.08
C GLU A 105 -8.63 -8.64 14.77
N ALA A 106 -7.52 -8.45 14.06
CA ALA A 106 -7.18 -9.22 12.89
C ALA A 106 -5.70 -9.58 12.91
N ASN A 107 -5.39 -10.88 12.89
CA ASN A 107 -4.01 -11.37 12.87
C ASN A 107 -3.49 -11.44 11.43
N SER A 108 -2.26 -10.97 11.22
CA SER A 108 -1.55 -11.09 9.93
C SER A 108 -2.39 -10.61 8.74
N ALA A 109 -3.14 -9.52 8.92
CA ALA A 109 -3.95 -8.92 7.87
C ALA A 109 -3.05 -8.57 6.66
N PRO A 110 -3.40 -9.02 5.45
CA PRO A 110 -2.62 -8.72 4.25
C PRO A 110 -2.90 -7.30 3.79
N LEU A 111 -1.86 -6.53 3.54
CA LEU A 111 -1.97 -5.20 2.95
C LEU A 111 -1.01 -5.07 1.78
N LEU A 112 -1.46 -4.35 0.74
CA LEU A 112 -0.76 -4.21 -0.52
C LEU A 112 -0.45 -2.75 -0.79
N ALA A 113 0.80 -2.46 -1.16
CA ALA A 113 1.19 -1.18 -1.72
C ALA A 113 1.74 -1.39 -3.12
N THR A 114 1.32 -0.54 -4.05
CA THR A 114 1.83 -0.57 -5.42
C THR A 114 2.50 0.75 -5.73
N HIS A 115 3.74 0.68 -6.20
CA HIS A 115 4.44 1.82 -6.79
C HIS A 115 4.42 1.69 -8.31
N ILE A 116 3.91 2.71 -8.99
CA ILE A 116 3.96 2.85 -10.44
C ILE A 116 5.00 3.92 -10.77
N PRO A 117 6.07 3.58 -11.51
CA PRO A 117 7.02 4.56 -12.02
C PRO A 117 6.34 5.68 -12.79
N SER A 118 6.85 6.89 -12.65
CA SER A 118 6.26 8.08 -13.27
C SER A 118 6.18 7.99 -14.81
N HIS A 119 7.07 7.25 -15.45
CA HIS A 119 7.05 7.03 -16.90
C HIS A 119 5.93 6.09 -17.35
N LEU A 120 5.43 5.21 -16.47
CA LEU A 120 4.28 4.34 -16.74
C LEU A 120 2.95 5.01 -16.34
N ALA A 121 3.01 5.98 -15.43
CA ALA A 121 1.82 6.72 -14.96
C ALA A 121 1.32 7.78 -15.96
N ARG A 122 2.04 8.04 -17.06
CA ARG A 122 1.97 9.30 -17.82
C ARG A 122 0.93 9.42 -18.93
N GLU A 123 0.04 8.44 -19.13
CA GLU A 123 -0.86 8.46 -20.29
C GLU A 123 -2.36 8.63 -20.00
N TRP A 124 -2.77 8.88 -18.74
CA TRP A 124 -4.20 8.84 -18.40
C TRP A 124 -4.64 10.04 -17.58
N LEU A 125 -5.67 10.74 -18.08
CA LEU A 125 -6.37 11.81 -17.38
C LEU A 125 -7.22 11.19 -16.25
N VAL A 126 -6.83 11.40 -15.00
CA VAL A 126 -7.69 11.08 -13.86
C VAL A 126 -8.68 12.25 -13.69
N GLN A 127 -9.87 12.10 -14.25
CA GLN A 127 -10.94 13.07 -14.08
C GLN A 127 -11.72 12.76 -12.81
N LEU A 128 -11.40 13.47 -11.73
CA LEU A 128 -12.19 13.42 -10.51
C LEU A 128 -13.60 13.96 -10.82
N GLN A 129 -14.62 13.14 -10.56
CA GLN A 129 -16.00 13.57 -10.76
C GLN A 129 -16.38 14.56 -9.65
N ALA A 130 -17.12 15.61 -10.00
CA ALA A 130 -17.63 16.57 -9.02
C ALA A 130 -18.45 15.85 -7.94
N GLY A 131 -18.03 15.97 -6.67
CA GLY A 131 -18.59 15.24 -5.53
C GLY A 131 -17.57 14.41 -4.73
N GLN A 132 -16.36 14.19 -5.26
CA GLN A 132 -15.25 13.54 -4.54
C GLN A 132 -14.29 14.52 -3.82
N VAL A 133 -14.69 15.77 -3.63
CA VAL A 133 -13.84 16.76 -2.95
C VAL A 133 -13.73 16.41 -1.47
N ASP A 134 -12.51 16.36 -0.95
CA ASP A 134 -12.22 16.15 0.47
C ASP A 134 -13.04 17.13 1.31
N ALA A 135 -13.75 16.61 2.32
CA ALA A 135 -14.20 17.44 3.41
C ALA A 135 -12.97 17.72 4.28
N ASP A 136 -12.59 19.00 4.34
CA ASP A 136 -11.46 19.54 5.12
C ASP A 136 -11.38 19.00 6.56
#